data_AF-A0A1S4FLQ0-F1
#
_entry.id   AF-A0A1S4FLQ0-F1
#
_cell.length_a   1.000
_cell.length_b   1.000
_cell.length_c   1.000
_cell.angle_alpha   90.00
_cell.angle_beta   90.00
_cell.angle_gamma   90.00
#
_symmetry.space_group_name_H-M   'P 1'
#
loop_
_entity.id
_entity.type
_entity.pdbx_description
1 polymer ?
#
loop_
_entity_poly.entity_id
_entity_poly.type
_entity_poly.pdbx_seq_one_letter_code
_entity_poly.pdbx_strand_id
1 'polypeptide(L)'
;MASITRLVSKPMIQFPVRIAGCRWLSTRQEPDPINHANDEEFRVLNFKQVKSQRLARRKMAKLEVPPPRSQQMATDQDWGAVWPGPKTFVPATVPLQLRQGYISKKHQVPPGKFANAELMKIPNFLHLTPPVIKQQCEALKQFCTPWPKGLETEQKMKQHFPVDYISTDYCHALPTIRNPLSRIVTVQLKVDTLKLNKHAKDKFLRLVGERYNPDTDVLTLVTDRCPLKKQNYDYAMYLLTALYHESNVVEPWEDTKTEADMEYYDFQRNVAKVNSESILNWGKSEGDSRQEAPTSYATAVEQLFNDGENEYNLQKYKEQTVQLLGLAK
;
A
#
# COMPACT_ATOMS: atom_id res chain seq x y z
N MET A 1 -57.24 -22.22 -18.07
CA MET A 1 -58.08 -21.31 -17.25
C MET A 1 -57.28 -20.96 -16.00
N ALA A 2 -57.05 -19.72 -15.60
CA ALA A 2 -57.51 -18.42 -16.05
C ALA A 2 -56.42 -17.36 -15.78
N SER A 3 -56.25 -16.45 -16.74
CA SER A 3 -55.47 -15.22 -16.63
C SER A 3 -56.11 -14.28 -15.61
N ILE A 4 -55.34 -13.71 -14.68
CA ILE A 4 -55.66 -12.42 -14.05
C ILE A 4 -54.39 -11.62 -13.83
N THR A 5 -54.09 -10.77 -14.80
CA THR A 5 -53.24 -9.58 -14.69
C THR A 5 -53.85 -8.58 -13.69
N ARG A 6 -53.10 -8.14 -12.68
CA ARG A 6 -53.36 -6.89 -11.95
C ARG A 6 -52.23 -5.90 -12.23
N LEU A 7 -52.50 -5.01 -13.19
CA LEU A 7 -51.76 -3.78 -13.43
C LEU A 7 -52.06 -2.79 -12.29
N VAL A 8 -51.07 -2.49 -11.45
CA VAL A 8 -51.09 -1.31 -10.57
C VAL A 8 -50.38 -0.20 -11.32
N SER A 9 -51.16 0.74 -11.87
CA SER A 9 -50.69 1.96 -12.51
C SER A 9 -50.10 2.92 -11.46
N LYS A 10 -48.77 3.05 -11.44
CA LYS A 10 -48.10 4.17 -10.77
C LYS A 10 -48.08 5.36 -11.73
N PRO A 11 -48.42 6.60 -11.29
CA PRO A 11 -48.31 7.76 -12.16
C PRO A 11 -46.82 8.05 -12.42
N MET A 12 -46.43 7.86 -13.67
CA MET A 12 -45.11 8.23 -14.17
C MET A 12 -45.06 9.76 -14.28
N ILE A 13 -44.50 10.43 -13.27
CA ILE A 13 -44.18 11.85 -13.37
C ILE A 13 -43.01 11.98 -14.35
N GLN A 14 -43.33 12.22 -15.61
CA GLN A 14 -42.38 12.59 -16.64
C GLN A 14 -41.88 14.01 -16.37
N PHE A 15 -40.67 14.15 -15.86
CA PHE A 15 -39.94 15.41 -15.99
C PHE A 15 -39.51 15.54 -17.45
N PRO A 16 -39.86 16.62 -18.18
CA PRO A 16 -39.34 16.84 -19.50
C PRO A 16 -37.85 17.23 -19.38
N VAL A 17 -36.96 16.26 -19.55
CA VAL A 17 -35.55 16.53 -19.84
C VAL A 17 -35.50 17.18 -21.23
N ARG A 18 -35.46 18.51 -21.26
CA ARG A 18 -35.14 19.26 -22.47
C ARG A 18 -33.65 19.07 -22.78
N ILE A 19 -33.34 18.00 -23.50
CA ILE A 19 -32.09 17.92 -24.27
C ILE A 19 -32.18 19.06 -25.29
N ALA A 20 -31.31 20.05 -25.16
CA ALA A 20 -31.18 21.15 -26.10
C ALA A 20 -30.54 20.62 -27.40
N GLY A 21 -31.33 19.89 -28.19
CA GLY A 21 -30.99 19.59 -29.57
C GLY A 21 -31.05 20.87 -30.39
N CYS A 22 -29.93 21.20 -31.05
CA CYS A 22 -29.89 22.26 -32.05
C CYS A 22 -30.93 21.97 -33.14
N ARG A 23 -32.09 22.63 -33.07
CA ARG A 23 -33.03 22.70 -34.18
C ARG A 23 -32.55 23.78 -35.15
N TRP A 24 -32.04 23.34 -36.29
CA TRP A 24 -31.95 24.17 -37.49
C TRP A 24 -33.38 24.56 -37.89
N LEU A 25 -33.76 25.80 -37.61
CA LEU A 25 -35.06 26.33 -38.00
C LEU A 25 -34.97 26.77 -39.47
N SER A 26 -35.56 25.94 -40.34
CA SER A 26 -35.87 26.32 -41.73
C SER A 26 -36.80 27.54 -41.73
N THR A 27 -36.50 28.49 -42.61
CA THR A 27 -37.26 29.73 -42.75
C THR A 27 -38.50 29.42 -43.57
N ARG A 28 -39.69 29.45 -42.95
CA ARG A 28 -40.97 29.20 -43.65
C ARG A 28 -41.36 30.48 -44.41
N GLN A 29 -41.33 30.44 -45.74
CA GLN A 29 -41.97 31.44 -46.59
C GLN A 29 -43.48 31.14 -46.64
N GLU A 30 -44.31 32.15 -46.50
CA GLU A 30 -45.76 32.02 -46.76
C GLU A 30 -46.01 31.95 -48.27
N PRO A 31 -46.97 31.13 -48.74
CA PRO A 31 -47.27 31.02 -50.16
C PRO A 31 -48.12 32.21 -50.63
N ASP A 32 -47.71 32.84 -51.73
CA ASP A 32 -48.53 33.83 -52.45
C ASP A 32 -49.78 33.15 -53.04
N PRO A 33 -50.94 33.84 -53.10
CA PRO A 33 -52.16 33.28 -53.66
C PRO A 33 -52.04 33.15 -55.19
N ILE A 34 -52.06 31.93 -55.71
CA ILE A 34 -52.01 31.64 -57.15
C ILE A 34 -53.42 31.62 -57.72
N ASN A 35 -53.71 32.53 -58.66
CA ASN A 35 -54.80 32.42 -59.61
C ASN A 35 -54.53 31.22 -60.54
N HIS A 36 -55.44 30.24 -60.53
CA HIS A 36 -55.41 29.11 -61.44
C HIS A 36 -55.95 29.51 -62.82
N ALA A 37 -55.08 29.57 -63.82
CA ALA A 37 -55.48 29.47 -65.23
C ALA A 37 -54.29 28.97 -66.05
N ASN A 38 -54.42 27.72 -66.51
CA ASN A 38 -53.86 27.09 -67.71
C ASN A 38 -52.35 27.13 -68.04
N ASP A 39 -51.96 25.97 -68.56
CA ASP A 39 -50.87 25.66 -69.48
C ASP A 39 -49.50 25.20 -68.94
N GLU A 40 -49.08 24.09 -69.53
CA GLU A 40 -47.91 23.26 -69.27
C GLU A 40 -46.61 23.97 -69.67
N GLU A 41 -46.26 25.05 -68.96
CA GLU A 41 -44.96 25.69 -69.11
C GLU A 41 -44.13 25.60 -67.82
N PHE A 42 -42.86 25.23 -67.99
CA PHE A 42 -41.86 25.14 -66.93
C PHE A 42 -41.78 26.48 -66.17
N ARG A 43 -41.96 26.46 -64.85
CA ARG A 43 -41.77 27.66 -64.00
C ARG A 43 -40.32 28.13 -64.09
N VAL A 44 -40.04 29.15 -64.89
CA VAL A 44 -38.72 29.79 -64.94
C VAL A 44 -38.51 30.58 -63.64
N LEU A 45 -37.56 30.13 -62.81
CA LEU A 45 -37.10 30.85 -61.62
C LEU A 45 -36.44 32.17 -62.05
N ASN A 46 -37.14 33.29 -61.87
CA ASN A 46 -36.57 34.61 -62.07
C ASN A 46 -35.58 34.94 -60.93
N PHE A 47 -34.28 34.81 -61.20
CA PHE A 47 -33.19 35.17 -60.26
C PHE A 47 -32.96 36.69 -60.12
N LYS A 48 -33.77 37.55 -60.75
CA LYS A 48 -33.65 39.00 -60.57
C LYS A 48 -34.06 39.36 -59.14
N GLN A 49 -33.03 39.62 -58.33
CA GLN A 49 -33.07 39.97 -56.92
C GLN A 49 -34.12 41.05 -56.63
N VAL A 50 -35.32 40.64 -56.23
CA VAL A 50 -36.22 41.48 -55.47
C VAL A 50 -35.57 41.61 -54.09
N LYS A 51 -35.21 42.86 -53.73
CA LYS A 51 -34.57 43.25 -52.48
C LYS A 51 -34.98 42.31 -51.35
N SER A 52 -34.03 41.51 -50.87
CA SER A 52 -34.25 40.57 -49.78
C SER A 52 -34.83 41.33 -48.60
N GLN A 53 -36.13 41.15 -48.34
CA GLN A 53 -36.70 41.53 -47.06
C GLN A 53 -35.91 40.71 -46.03
N ARG A 54 -35.05 41.38 -45.26
CA ARG A 54 -34.38 40.79 -44.10
C ARG A 54 -35.47 40.30 -43.16
N LEU A 55 -35.83 39.02 -43.25
CA LEU A 55 -36.71 38.39 -42.29
C LEU A 55 -36.14 38.66 -40.90
N ALA A 56 -36.90 39.41 -40.10
CA ALA A 56 -36.46 39.85 -38.79
C ALA A 56 -36.09 38.61 -37.97
N ARG A 57 -34.79 38.46 -37.66
CA ARG A 57 -34.29 37.42 -36.77
C ARG A 57 -35.09 37.52 -35.47
N ARG A 58 -35.88 36.50 -35.16
CA ARG A 58 -36.69 36.42 -33.94
C ARG A 58 -35.76 36.69 -32.76
N LYS A 59 -35.98 37.81 -32.04
CA LYS A 59 -35.19 38.15 -30.85
C LYS A 59 -35.33 37.00 -29.86
N MET A 60 -34.23 36.33 -29.58
CA MET A 60 -34.20 35.26 -28.59
C MET A 60 -34.57 35.87 -27.23
N ALA A 61 -35.71 35.46 -26.66
CA ALA A 61 -36.11 35.90 -25.35
C ALA A 61 -35.03 35.48 -24.35
N LYS A 62 -34.52 36.44 -23.57
CA LYS A 62 -33.57 36.14 -22.49
C LYS A 62 -34.34 35.36 -21.42
N LEU A 63 -33.83 34.18 -21.07
CA LEU A 63 -34.33 33.45 -19.92
C LEU A 63 -33.91 34.19 -18.66
N GLU A 64 -34.85 34.51 -17.78
CA GLU A 64 -34.55 35.08 -16.47
C GLU A 64 -33.86 34.02 -15.60
N VAL A 65 -32.64 34.33 -15.16
CA VAL A 65 -31.87 33.45 -14.29
C VAL A 65 -32.18 33.84 -12.84
N PRO A 66 -32.66 32.91 -12.00
CA PRO A 66 -32.94 33.21 -10.60
C PRO A 66 -31.65 33.59 -9.84
N PRO A 67 -31.75 34.33 -8.73
CA PRO A 67 -30.59 34.67 -7.92
C PRO A 67 -29.89 33.40 -7.38
N PRO A 68 -28.57 33.47 -7.14
CA PRO A 68 -27.82 32.32 -6.66
C PRO A 68 -28.26 31.92 -5.24
N ARG A 69 -28.33 30.61 -4.98
CA ARG A 69 -28.71 30.04 -3.68
C ARG A 69 -27.93 30.64 -2.51
N SER A 70 -26.66 31.00 -2.72
CA SER A 70 -25.81 31.64 -1.73
C SER A 70 -26.41 32.89 -1.06
N GLN A 71 -27.30 33.61 -1.74
CA GLN A 71 -27.94 34.82 -1.19
C GLN A 71 -29.13 34.50 -0.27
N GLN A 72 -29.70 33.29 -0.39
CA GLN A 72 -30.88 32.86 0.36
C GLN A 72 -30.51 32.01 1.59
N MET A 73 -29.22 31.72 1.77
CA MET A 73 -28.71 30.85 2.83
C MET A 73 -28.64 31.59 4.17
N ALA A 74 -29.13 30.94 5.23
CA ALA A 74 -28.92 31.41 6.59
C ALA A 74 -27.46 31.21 7.01
N THR A 75 -26.95 32.08 7.89
CA THR A 75 -25.58 31.98 8.44
C THR A 75 -25.40 30.76 9.34
N ASP A 76 -26.44 30.33 10.06
CA ASP A 76 -26.38 29.26 11.06
C ASP A 76 -26.79 27.88 10.51
N GLN A 77 -26.95 27.77 9.20
CA GLN A 77 -27.34 26.51 8.56
C GLN A 77 -26.26 25.43 8.70
N ASP A 78 -26.68 24.17 8.67
CA ASP A 78 -25.75 23.06 8.60
C ASP A 78 -25.05 23.00 7.23
N TRP A 79 -23.73 23.16 7.26
CA TRP A 79 -22.89 23.10 6.07
C TRP A 79 -22.79 21.68 5.49
N GLY A 80 -22.89 20.64 6.33
CA GLY A 80 -22.84 19.24 5.88
C GLY A 80 -23.97 18.91 4.90
N ALA A 81 -25.18 19.39 5.18
CA ALA A 81 -26.33 19.24 4.30
C ALA A 81 -26.18 20.02 2.96
N VAL A 82 -25.48 21.16 2.98
CA VAL A 82 -25.23 21.97 1.78
C VAL A 82 -24.20 21.29 0.86
N TRP A 83 -23.17 20.69 1.45
CA TRP A 83 -22.04 20.13 0.71
C TRP A 83 -21.67 18.72 1.22
N PRO A 84 -22.51 17.70 0.92
CA PRO A 84 -22.41 16.38 1.54
C PRO A 84 -21.23 15.52 1.05
N GLY A 85 -20.66 15.81 -0.11
CA GLY A 85 -19.64 14.96 -0.73
C GLY A 85 -18.70 15.69 -1.68
N PRO A 86 -17.72 14.98 -2.26
CA PRO A 86 -16.74 15.57 -3.15
C PRO A 86 -17.44 16.07 -4.43
N LYS A 87 -17.28 17.36 -4.71
CA LYS A 87 -17.87 18.02 -5.88
C LYS A 87 -16.94 19.13 -6.37
N THR A 88 -16.99 19.41 -7.67
CA THR A 88 -16.35 20.60 -8.25
C THR A 88 -16.92 21.87 -7.62
N PHE A 89 -16.10 22.91 -7.55
CA PHE A 89 -16.51 24.17 -6.94
C PHE A 89 -17.71 24.78 -7.67
N VAL A 90 -18.83 24.98 -6.96
CA VAL A 90 -20.05 25.60 -7.50
C VAL A 90 -20.22 26.98 -6.87
N PRO A 91 -19.99 28.07 -7.62
CA PRO A 91 -19.99 29.43 -7.07
C PRO A 91 -21.35 29.90 -6.56
N ALA A 92 -22.44 29.32 -7.08
CA ALA A 92 -23.81 29.65 -6.67
C ALA A 92 -24.20 29.05 -5.31
N THR A 93 -23.51 28.00 -4.85
CA THR A 93 -23.81 27.30 -3.59
C THR A 93 -22.94 27.79 -2.44
N VAL A 94 -21.69 28.15 -2.72
CA VAL A 94 -20.75 28.57 -1.68
C VAL A 94 -21.02 30.03 -1.29
N PRO A 95 -21.40 30.34 -0.04
CA PRO A 95 -21.74 31.70 0.40
C PRO A 95 -20.53 32.62 0.62
N LEU A 96 -19.31 32.11 0.43
CA LEU A 96 -18.07 32.85 0.61
C LEU A 96 -17.76 33.75 -0.60
N GLN A 97 -17.15 34.91 -0.35
CA GLN A 97 -16.67 35.84 -1.39
C GLN A 97 -15.25 35.49 -1.82
N LEU A 98 -15.09 34.35 -2.48
CA LEU A 98 -13.78 33.88 -2.95
C LEU A 98 -13.33 34.63 -4.21
N ARG A 99 -12.03 34.94 -4.26
CA ARG A 99 -11.33 35.53 -5.40
C ARG A 99 -10.01 34.80 -5.57
N GLN A 100 -9.66 34.48 -6.81
CA GLN A 100 -8.40 33.80 -7.11
C GLN A 100 -7.98 34.08 -8.54
N GLY A 101 -6.70 34.36 -8.76
CA GLY A 101 -6.14 34.56 -10.09
C GLY A 101 -4.97 35.54 -10.03
N TYR A 102 -4.05 35.41 -10.98
CA TYR A 102 -2.92 36.32 -11.08
C TYR A 102 -3.38 37.72 -11.51
N ILE A 103 -2.71 38.74 -10.99
CA ILE A 103 -3.02 40.15 -11.23
C ILE A 103 -1.80 40.81 -11.89
N SER A 104 -1.94 41.25 -13.14
CA SER A 104 -0.83 41.88 -13.88
C SER A 104 -0.65 43.37 -13.58
N LYS A 105 -1.67 44.05 -13.03
CA LYS A 105 -1.65 45.49 -12.73
C LYS A 105 -1.85 45.73 -11.23
N LYS A 106 -1.05 46.62 -10.63
CA LYS A 106 -1.05 46.91 -9.17
C LYS A 106 -2.42 47.31 -8.56
N HIS A 107 -3.37 47.81 -9.35
CA HIS A 107 -4.69 48.25 -8.86
C HIS A 107 -5.86 47.35 -9.29
N GLN A 108 -5.59 46.18 -9.84
CA GLN A 108 -6.65 45.26 -10.27
C GLN A 108 -6.97 44.25 -9.16
N VAL A 109 -8.25 43.94 -8.99
CA VAL A 109 -8.73 42.93 -8.02
C VAL A 109 -8.74 41.56 -8.71
N PRO A 110 -8.33 40.47 -8.04
CA PRO A 110 -8.39 39.15 -8.65
C PRO A 110 -9.84 38.76 -8.98
N PRO A 111 -10.02 37.93 -10.03
CA PRO A 111 -11.35 37.59 -10.51
C PRO A 111 -12.16 36.88 -9.42
N GLY A 112 -13.46 37.20 -9.39
CA GLY A 112 -14.40 36.65 -8.41
C GLY A 112 -14.67 35.17 -8.61
N LYS A 113 -15.57 34.60 -7.80
CA LYS A 113 -15.91 33.17 -7.85
C LYS A 113 -16.70 32.73 -9.09
N PHE A 114 -17.48 33.63 -9.69
CA PHE A 114 -18.32 33.30 -10.85
C PHE A 114 -17.46 33.18 -12.11
N ALA A 115 -17.62 32.08 -12.85
CA ALA A 115 -16.89 31.77 -14.07
C ALA A 115 -15.34 31.72 -13.93
N ASN A 116 -14.83 31.44 -12.72
CA ASN A 116 -13.40 31.35 -12.47
C ASN A 116 -12.88 29.91 -12.58
N ALA A 117 -12.11 29.65 -13.64
CA ALA A 117 -11.57 28.32 -13.92
C ALA A 117 -10.52 27.87 -12.90
N GLU A 118 -9.78 28.79 -12.26
CA GLU A 118 -8.77 28.42 -11.26
C GLU A 118 -9.41 27.79 -10.02
N LEU A 119 -10.54 28.34 -9.57
CA LEU A 119 -11.31 27.76 -8.47
C LEU A 119 -11.94 26.40 -8.82
N MET A 120 -12.17 26.12 -10.11
CA MET A 120 -12.71 24.83 -10.56
C MET A 120 -11.65 23.72 -10.61
N LYS A 121 -10.38 24.07 -10.81
CA LYS A 121 -9.27 23.10 -10.87
C LYS A 121 -8.89 22.54 -9.50
N ILE A 122 -9.09 23.31 -8.43
CA ILE A 122 -8.66 22.92 -7.08
C ILE A 122 -9.54 21.77 -6.55
N PRO A 123 -8.95 20.65 -6.08
CA PRO A 123 -9.68 19.66 -5.29
C PRO A 123 -10.05 20.28 -3.94
N ASN A 124 -11.30 20.70 -3.80
CA ASN A 124 -11.76 21.38 -2.59
C ASN A 124 -12.10 20.39 -1.46
N PHE A 125 -11.93 20.85 -0.22
CA PHE A 125 -12.23 20.10 1.01
C PHE A 125 -13.50 20.62 1.70
N LEU A 126 -14.40 21.25 0.95
CA LEU A 126 -15.61 21.85 1.52
C LEU A 126 -16.57 20.81 2.13
N HIS A 127 -16.47 19.54 1.74
CA HIS A 127 -17.23 18.43 2.35
C HIS A 127 -16.56 17.87 3.62
N LEU A 128 -15.29 18.21 3.87
CA LEU A 128 -14.48 17.71 4.99
C LEU A 128 -14.20 18.84 6.00
N THR A 129 -15.24 19.58 6.37
CA THR A 129 -15.11 20.59 7.43
C THR A 129 -15.09 19.92 8.81
N PRO A 130 -14.41 20.49 9.81
CA PRO A 130 -14.32 19.91 11.15
C PRO A 130 -15.66 19.48 11.79
N PRO A 131 -16.77 20.25 11.71
CA PRO A 131 -18.05 19.79 12.27
C PRO A 131 -18.60 18.56 11.55
N VAL A 132 -18.46 18.49 10.22
CA VAL A 132 -18.90 17.35 9.41
C VAL A 132 -18.08 16.11 9.73
N ILE A 133 -16.75 16.25 9.88
CA ILE A 133 -15.87 15.13 10.27
C ILE A 133 -16.28 14.57 11.63
N LYS A 134 -16.58 15.42 12.62
CA LYS A 134 -17.02 14.96 13.94
C LYS A 134 -18.30 14.12 13.86
N GLN A 135 -19.31 14.61 13.14
CA GLN A 135 -20.57 13.88 12.93
C GLN A 135 -20.33 12.56 12.18
N GLN A 136 -19.49 12.56 11.14
CA GLN A 136 -19.13 11.36 10.39
C GLN A 136 -18.39 10.34 11.27
N CYS A 137 -17.40 10.78 12.05
CA CYS A 137 -16.68 9.92 12.98
C CYS A 137 -17.61 9.35 14.05
N GLU A 138 -18.57 10.12 14.57
CA GLU A 138 -19.58 9.63 15.51
C GLU A 138 -20.45 8.53 14.91
N ALA A 139 -20.90 8.69 13.66
CA ALA A 139 -21.63 7.65 12.94
C ALA A 139 -20.75 6.41 12.67
N LEU A 140 -19.45 6.59 12.43
CA LEU A 140 -18.52 5.49 12.15
C LEU A 140 -18.09 4.71 13.40
N LYS A 141 -18.16 5.31 14.59
CA LYS A 141 -17.78 4.66 15.87
C LYS A 141 -18.49 3.33 16.09
N GLN A 142 -19.72 3.17 15.59
CA GLN A 142 -20.48 1.91 15.72
C GLN A 142 -19.81 0.72 15.00
N PHE A 143 -18.95 0.97 14.01
CA PHE A 143 -18.23 -0.07 13.27
C PHE A 143 -16.84 -0.36 13.83
N CYS A 144 -16.34 0.50 14.72
CA CYS A 144 -15.02 0.35 15.32
C CYS A 144 -15.09 -0.59 16.52
N THR A 145 -14.08 -1.46 16.66
CA THR A 145 -13.87 -2.27 17.85
C THR A 145 -12.77 -1.66 18.73
N PRO A 146 -12.88 -1.71 20.06
CA PRO A 146 -11.81 -1.24 20.93
C PRO A 146 -10.58 -2.14 20.78
N TRP A 147 -9.39 -1.54 20.83
CA TRP A 147 -8.13 -2.29 20.83
C TRP A 147 -8.03 -3.20 22.07
N PRO A 148 -7.55 -4.45 21.95
CA PRO A 148 -7.40 -5.36 23.07
C PRO A 148 -6.48 -4.80 24.19
N LYS A 149 -6.95 -4.88 25.43
CA LYS A 149 -6.20 -4.48 26.61
C LYS A 149 -5.02 -5.44 26.84
N GLY A 150 -3.85 -4.91 27.18
CA GLY A 150 -2.63 -5.71 27.42
C GLY A 150 -1.64 -5.76 26.25
N LEU A 151 -2.04 -5.36 25.04
CA LEU A 151 -1.17 -5.22 23.86
C LEU A 151 -0.74 -3.76 23.62
N GLU A 152 -0.47 -3.03 24.69
CA GLU A 152 -0.10 -1.59 24.60
C GLU A 152 1.37 -1.38 24.23
N THR A 153 2.22 -2.39 24.44
CA THR A 153 3.66 -2.33 24.17
C THR A 153 4.01 -3.32 23.07
N GLU A 154 4.88 -2.90 22.15
CA GLU A 154 5.38 -3.75 21.04
C GLU A 154 6.01 -5.06 21.54
N GLN A 155 6.69 -5.03 22.69
CA GLN A 155 7.28 -6.22 23.31
C GLN A 155 6.22 -7.28 23.64
N LYS A 156 5.10 -6.87 24.25
CA LYS A 156 3.98 -7.78 24.58
C LYS A 156 3.29 -8.29 23.31
N MET A 157 3.18 -7.45 22.28
CA MET A 157 2.68 -7.87 20.97
C MET A 157 3.53 -8.98 20.38
N LYS A 158 4.86 -8.80 20.32
CA LYS A 158 5.78 -9.79 19.77
C LYS A 158 5.86 -11.09 20.59
N GLN A 159 5.61 -11.02 21.90
CA GLN A 159 5.54 -12.21 22.76
C GLN A 159 4.30 -13.07 22.46
N HIS A 160 3.14 -12.46 22.26
CA HIS A 160 1.90 -13.18 21.97
C HIS A 160 1.72 -13.50 20.48
N PHE A 161 2.19 -12.62 19.60
CA PHE A 161 2.07 -12.69 18.14
C PHE A 161 3.47 -12.51 17.52
N PRO A 162 4.23 -13.60 17.38
CA PRO A 162 5.62 -13.55 16.89
C PRO A 162 5.74 -13.47 15.36
N VAL A 163 4.63 -13.67 14.63
CA VAL A 163 4.59 -13.66 13.16
C VAL A 163 4.01 -12.33 12.68
N ASP A 164 4.81 -11.61 11.91
CA ASP A 164 4.40 -10.38 11.23
C ASP A 164 4.00 -10.70 9.78
N TYR A 165 2.75 -10.37 9.44
CA TYR A 165 2.23 -10.49 8.08
C TYR A 165 2.14 -9.12 7.44
N ILE A 166 3.00 -8.87 6.45
CA ILE A 166 3.09 -7.59 5.75
C ILE A 166 2.50 -7.75 4.36
N SER A 167 1.57 -6.84 4.04
CA SER A 167 0.96 -6.77 2.72
C SER A 167 0.67 -5.34 2.31
N THR A 168 0.72 -5.09 1.00
CA THR A 168 0.60 -3.73 0.44
C THR A 168 -0.57 -3.64 -0.52
N ASP A 169 -1.47 -2.69 -0.28
CA ASP A 169 -2.62 -2.42 -1.13
C ASP A 169 -2.46 -1.03 -1.77
N TYR A 170 -2.73 -0.93 -3.07
CA TYR A 170 -2.48 0.28 -3.86
C TYR A 170 -3.79 0.87 -4.34
N CYS A 171 -4.01 2.16 -4.08
CA CYS A 171 -5.18 2.90 -4.53
C CYS A 171 -4.79 3.88 -5.64
N HIS A 172 -5.25 3.63 -6.86
CA HIS A 172 -4.99 4.46 -8.04
C HIS A 172 -6.30 5.04 -8.59
N ALA A 173 -6.23 6.22 -9.21
CA ALA A 173 -7.38 6.83 -9.90
C ALA A 173 -7.67 6.22 -11.30
N LEU A 174 -7.04 5.09 -11.63
CA LEU A 174 -7.21 4.38 -12.89
C LEU A 174 -8.56 3.63 -12.92
N PRO A 175 -9.12 3.35 -14.11
CA PRO A 175 -10.34 2.54 -14.22
C PRO A 175 -10.15 1.08 -13.78
N THR A 176 -8.89 0.63 -13.66
CA THR A 176 -8.54 -0.73 -13.23
C THR A 176 -8.10 -0.71 -11.77
N ILE A 177 -8.75 -1.55 -10.95
CA ILE A 177 -8.40 -1.75 -9.53
C ILE A 177 -7.22 -2.70 -9.30
N ARG A 178 -6.76 -3.39 -10.35
CA ARG A 178 -5.75 -4.45 -10.25
C ARG A 178 -4.35 -3.85 -10.25
N ASN A 179 -3.55 -4.23 -9.26
CA ASN A 179 -2.11 -3.97 -9.23
C ASN A 179 -1.36 -5.29 -9.03
N PRO A 180 -0.44 -5.69 -9.92
CA PRO A 180 0.31 -6.94 -9.77
C PRO A 180 1.17 -6.99 -8.51
N LEU A 181 1.56 -5.85 -7.93
CA LEU A 181 2.41 -5.78 -6.74
C LEU A 181 1.65 -6.12 -5.44
N SER A 182 0.32 -5.99 -5.41
CA SER A 182 -0.47 -6.28 -4.20
C SER A 182 -0.56 -7.77 -3.87
N ARG A 183 -0.09 -8.65 -4.77
CA ARG A 183 -0.03 -10.09 -4.53
C ARG A 183 1.13 -10.49 -3.60
N ILE A 184 2.17 -9.65 -3.52
CA ILE A 184 3.40 -9.96 -2.78
C ILE A 184 3.08 -9.96 -1.29
N VAL A 185 3.44 -11.06 -0.63
CA VAL A 185 3.29 -11.23 0.82
C VAL A 185 4.68 -11.36 1.41
N THR A 186 4.90 -10.69 2.53
CA THR A 186 6.12 -10.86 3.33
C THR A 186 5.73 -11.34 4.72
N VAL A 187 6.28 -12.48 5.12
CA VAL A 187 6.14 -13.03 6.47
C VAL A 187 7.47 -12.86 7.18
N GLN A 188 7.44 -12.20 8.34
CA GLN A 188 8.61 -11.99 9.18
C GLN A 188 8.43 -12.65 10.54
N LEU A 189 9.48 -13.27 11.05
CA LEU A 189 9.48 -13.91 12.37
C LEU A 189 10.89 -13.94 12.95
N LYS A 190 11.00 -13.81 14.28
CA LYS A 190 12.27 -14.00 14.99
C LYS A 190 12.58 -15.46 15.22
N VAL A 191 13.75 -15.93 14.82
CA VAL A 191 14.09 -17.37 14.86
C VAL A 191 14.09 -17.90 16.30
N ASP A 192 14.50 -17.07 17.27
CA ASP A 192 14.48 -17.43 18.69
C ASP A 192 13.09 -17.82 19.23
N THR A 193 12.01 -17.32 18.60
CA THR A 193 10.64 -17.64 19.02
C THR A 193 10.22 -19.07 18.68
N LEU A 194 10.88 -19.71 17.70
CA LEU A 194 10.60 -21.08 17.27
C LEU A 194 11.12 -22.14 18.25
N LYS A 195 11.96 -21.75 19.24
CA LYS A 195 12.56 -22.65 20.24
C LYS A 195 13.21 -23.90 19.62
N LEU A 196 13.99 -23.69 18.56
CA LEU A 196 14.72 -24.76 17.87
C LEU A 196 15.87 -25.29 18.73
N ASN A 197 16.16 -26.59 18.61
CA ASN A 197 17.37 -27.21 19.16
C ASN A 197 18.62 -26.65 18.47
N LYS A 198 19.81 -26.82 19.07
CA LYS A 198 21.07 -26.35 18.46
C LYS A 198 21.29 -26.89 17.04
N HIS A 199 21.09 -28.20 16.86
CA HIS A 199 21.13 -28.88 15.56
C HIS A 199 20.09 -28.29 14.59
N ALA A 200 18.83 -28.20 15.02
CA ALA A 200 17.76 -27.70 14.17
C ALA A 200 17.96 -26.22 13.79
N LYS A 201 18.49 -25.38 14.69
CA LYS A 201 18.81 -23.98 14.42
C LYS A 201 19.91 -23.88 13.36
N ASP A 202 21.01 -24.63 13.52
CA ASP A 202 22.12 -24.71 12.55
C ASP A 202 21.62 -25.17 11.17
N LYS A 203 20.85 -26.26 11.10
CA LYS A 203 20.24 -26.75 9.85
C LYS A 203 19.27 -25.73 9.26
N PHE A 204 18.44 -25.10 10.08
CA PHE A 204 17.46 -24.10 9.65
C PHE A 204 18.13 -22.87 9.01
N LEU A 205 19.19 -22.34 9.63
CA LEU A 205 19.94 -21.20 9.10
C LEU A 205 20.56 -21.52 7.74
N ARG A 206 21.12 -22.74 7.56
CA ARG A 206 21.63 -23.20 6.25
C ARG A 206 20.55 -23.32 5.18
N LEU A 207 19.37 -23.84 5.53
CA LEU A 207 18.26 -23.99 4.57
C LEU A 207 17.69 -22.64 4.11
N VAL A 208 17.69 -21.66 5.00
CA VAL A 208 17.13 -20.32 4.76
C VAL A 208 18.10 -19.42 3.99
N GLY A 209 19.40 -19.52 4.27
CA GLY A 209 20.45 -18.73 3.62
C GLY A 209 20.23 -17.22 3.77
N GLU A 210 20.23 -16.50 2.66
CA GLU A 210 20.16 -15.02 2.60
C GLU A 210 18.87 -14.40 3.17
N ARG A 211 17.84 -15.22 3.44
CA ARG A 211 16.55 -14.75 3.97
C ARG A 211 16.58 -14.48 5.48
N TYR A 212 17.64 -14.89 6.16
CA TYR A 212 17.87 -14.62 7.58
C TYR A 212 18.85 -13.47 7.75
N ASN A 213 18.53 -12.54 8.65
CA ASN A 213 19.44 -11.48 9.04
C ASN A 213 20.05 -11.77 10.43
N PRO A 214 21.38 -12.00 10.53
CA PRO A 214 22.04 -12.34 11.79
C PRO A 214 22.03 -11.20 12.83
N ASP A 215 22.02 -9.94 12.38
CA ASP A 215 22.08 -8.79 13.30
C ASP A 215 20.77 -8.58 14.06
N THR A 216 19.64 -8.96 13.44
CA THR A 216 18.29 -8.71 13.98
C THR A 216 17.56 -9.97 14.44
N ASP A 217 18.14 -11.14 14.14
CA ASP A 217 17.54 -12.48 14.30
C ASP A 217 16.18 -12.63 13.58
N VAL A 218 15.96 -11.88 12.49
CA VAL A 218 14.68 -11.91 11.75
C VAL A 218 14.81 -12.72 10.47
N LEU A 219 13.94 -13.73 10.35
CA LEU A 219 13.66 -14.46 9.11
C LEU A 219 12.65 -13.66 8.28
N THR A 220 12.95 -13.44 6.99
CA THR A 220 12.03 -12.78 6.05
C THR A 220 11.71 -13.70 4.88
N LEU A 221 10.46 -14.17 4.81
CA LEU A 221 9.95 -14.97 3.71
C LEU A 221 9.09 -14.09 2.78
N VAL A 222 9.60 -13.81 1.59
CA VAL A 222 8.87 -13.09 0.54
C VAL A 222 8.30 -14.09 -0.46
N THR A 223 6.99 -14.02 -0.72
CA THR A 223 6.29 -14.89 -1.68
C THR A 223 5.50 -14.06 -2.70
N ASP A 224 5.73 -14.34 -3.98
CA ASP A 224 5.13 -13.60 -5.11
C ASP A 224 4.67 -14.50 -6.27
N ARG A 225 4.77 -15.82 -6.09
CA ARG A 225 4.57 -16.84 -7.13
C ARG A 225 3.11 -16.96 -7.58
N CYS A 226 2.17 -16.90 -6.64
CA CYS A 226 0.75 -17.11 -6.92
C CYS A 226 0.05 -15.79 -7.29
N PRO A 227 -1.02 -15.83 -8.12
CA PRO A 227 -1.78 -14.63 -8.46
C PRO A 227 -2.53 -14.00 -7.28
N LEU A 228 -3.04 -14.82 -6.36
CA LEU A 228 -3.83 -14.35 -5.21
C LEU A 228 -2.95 -14.19 -3.96
N LYS A 229 -3.14 -13.06 -3.26
CA LYS A 229 -2.50 -12.75 -1.97
C LYS A 229 -2.71 -13.85 -0.92
N LYS A 230 -3.92 -14.41 -0.84
CA LYS A 230 -4.24 -15.52 0.07
C LYS A 230 -3.37 -16.75 -0.21
N GLN A 231 -3.18 -17.10 -1.48
CA GLN A 231 -2.35 -18.25 -1.86
C GLN A 231 -0.87 -18.02 -1.52
N ASN A 232 -0.36 -16.80 -1.72
CA ASN A 232 1.01 -16.45 -1.34
C ASN A 232 1.22 -16.49 0.18
N TYR A 233 0.20 -16.11 0.97
CA TYR A 233 0.21 -16.27 2.41
C TYR A 233 0.22 -17.75 2.84
N ASP A 234 -0.70 -18.54 2.29
CA ASP A 234 -0.79 -19.98 2.59
C ASP A 234 0.52 -20.70 2.20
N TYR A 235 1.13 -20.29 1.08
CA TYR A 235 2.42 -20.79 0.65
C TYR A 235 3.58 -20.36 1.56
N ALA A 236 3.59 -19.11 2.03
CA ALA A 236 4.60 -18.65 2.99
C ALA A 236 4.52 -19.42 4.31
N MET A 237 3.30 -19.67 4.81
CA MET A 237 3.09 -20.49 6.00
C MET A 237 3.48 -21.95 5.78
N TYR A 238 3.17 -22.50 4.61
CA TYR A 238 3.63 -23.84 4.24
C TYR A 238 5.16 -23.93 4.25
N LEU A 239 5.86 -22.96 3.65
CA LEU A 239 7.33 -22.92 3.65
C LEU A 239 7.89 -22.84 5.07
N LEU A 240 7.32 -21.99 5.92
CA LEU A 240 7.75 -21.88 7.32
C LEU A 240 7.60 -23.21 8.06
N THR A 241 6.45 -23.87 7.89
CA THR A 241 6.17 -25.18 8.50
C THR A 241 7.10 -26.27 7.96
N ALA A 242 7.32 -26.32 6.64
CA ALA A 242 8.23 -27.27 6.01
C ALA A 242 9.67 -27.08 6.51
N LEU A 243 10.17 -25.85 6.54
CA LEU A 243 11.51 -25.53 7.07
C LEU A 243 11.65 -25.96 8.53
N TYR A 244 10.62 -25.70 9.36
CA TYR A 244 10.62 -26.11 10.76
C TYR A 244 10.71 -27.63 10.93
N HIS A 245 9.90 -28.40 10.19
CA HIS A 245 9.92 -29.86 10.30
C HIS A 245 11.20 -30.47 9.73
N GLU A 246 11.63 -30.04 8.55
CA GLU A 246 12.87 -30.51 7.91
C GLU A 246 14.12 -30.18 8.74
N SER A 247 14.12 -29.05 9.45
CA SER A 247 15.22 -28.69 10.34
C SER A 247 15.35 -29.64 11.55
N ASN A 248 14.26 -30.26 12.00
CA ASN A 248 14.27 -31.18 13.15
C ASN A 248 14.61 -32.62 12.75
N VAL A 249 14.52 -32.97 11.47
CA VAL A 249 14.91 -34.29 10.97
C VAL A 249 16.44 -34.34 10.84
N VAL A 250 17.05 -35.44 11.29
CA VAL A 250 18.48 -35.71 11.11
C VAL A 250 18.62 -36.74 10.01
N GLU A 251 19.31 -36.38 8.93
CA GLU A 251 19.57 -37.27 7.81
C GLU A 251 20.95 -37.94 7.91
N PRO A 252 21.15 -39.15 7.34
CA PRO A 252 22.42 -39.88 7.44
C PRO A 252 23.65 -39.15 6.88
N TRP A 253 23.44 -38.24 5.92
CA TRP A 253 24.52 -37.46 5.32
C TRP A 253 25.00 -36.33 6.23
N GLU A 254 24.24 -35.95 7.26
CA GLU A 254 24.65 -34.91 8.21
C GLU A 254 25.84 -35.35 9.07
N ASP A 255 26.05 -36.66 9.23
CA ASP A 255 27.23 -37.22 9.90
C ASP A 255 28.52 -37.00 9.08
N THR A 256 28.41 -36.75 7.78
CA THR A 256 29.57 -36.47 6.91
C THR A 256 30.02 -35.00 6.92
N LYS A 257 29.43 -34.18 7.78
CA LYS A 257 29.75 -32.75 7.91
C LYS A 257 31.23 -32.53 8.23
N THR A 258 31.91 -31.74 7.42
CA THR A 258 33.35 -31.43 7.60
C THR A 258 33.56 -30.24 8.52
N GLU A 259 34.80 -30.05 9.00
CA GLU A 259 35.17 -28.90 9.83
C GLU A 259 34.93 -27.55 9.14
N ALA A 260 35.09 -27.50 7.81
CA ALA A 260 34.85 -26.29 7.03
C ALA A 260 33.37 -25.87 7.00
N ASP A 261 32.44 -26.80 7.23
CA ASP A 261 31.00 -26.55 7.22
C ASP A 261 30.47 -26.10 8.60
N MET A 262 31.33 -26.10 9.63
CA MET A 262 30.97 -25.68 10.98
C MET A 262 30.92 -24.16 11.09
N GLU A 263 29.81 -23.62 11.60
CA GLU A 263 29.61 -22.18 11.78
C GLU A 263 30.38 -21.63 12.98
N TYR A 264 30.65 -22.50 13.95
CA TYR A 264 31.44 -22.18 15.12
C TYR A 264 32.64 -23.12 15.20
N TYR A 265 33.73 -22.57 15.70
CA TYR A 265 34.91 -23.31 16.05
C TYR A 265 34.66 -24.14 17.30
N ASP A 266 34.72 -25.46 17.16
CA ASP A 266 34.68 -26.44 18.26
C ASP A 266 36.10 -26.96 18.49
N PHE A 267 36.68 -26.69 19.66
CA PHE A 267 38.04 -27.09 19.96
C PHE A 267 38.21 -28.62 19.96
N GLN A 268 37.16 -29.37 20.34
CA GLN A 268 37.29 -30.81 20.56
C GLN A 268 37.52 -31.60 19.28
N ARG A 269 37.04 -31.11 18.15
CA ARG A 269 37.14 -31.78 16.84
C ARG A 269 38.37 -31.35 16.05
N ASN A 270 39.02 -30.26 16.42
CA ASN A 270 39.99 -29.58 15.58
C ASN A 270 41.45 -30.01 15.85
N VAL A 271 42.32 -29.73 14.89
CA VAL A 271 43.77 -29.92 14.91
C VAL A 271 44.44 -29.19 16.09
N ALA A 272 43.88 -28.07 16.56
CA ALA A 272 44.44 -27.35 17.71
C ALA A 272 44.50 -28.22 18.99
N LYS A 273 43.51 -29.09 19.20
CA LYS A 273 43.54 -30.06 20.30
C LYS A 273 44.66 -31.06 20.11
N VAL A 274 44.74 -31.68 18.94
CA VAL A 274 45.78 -32.66 18.58
C VAL A 274 47.18 -32.06 18.78
N ASN A 275 47.39 -30.82 18.32
CA ASN A 275 48.64 -30.11 18.48
C ASN A 275 48.94 -29.83 19.96
N SER A 276 47.98 -29.32 20.73
CA SER A 276 48.18 -29.03 22.15
C SER A 276 48.50 -30.28 22.98
N GLU A 277 47.81 -31.39 22.74
CA GLU A 277 48.07 -32.67 23.39
C GLU A 277 49.41 -33.27 22.95
N SER A 278 49.81 -33.08 21.68
CA SER A 278 51.12 -33.50 21.19
C SER A 278 52.27 -32.74 21.85
N ILE A 279 52.07 -31.45 22.14
CA ILE A 279 53.06 -30.60 22.82
C ILE A 279 53.18 -30.99 24.30
N LEU A 280 52.06 -31.18 25.00
CA LEU A 280 52.04 -31.57 26.42
C LEU A 280 52.60 -32.97 26.68
N ASN A 281 52.46 -33.87 25.71
CA ASN A 281 52.94 -35.24 25.79
C ASN A 281 54.25 -35.44 25.00
N TRP A 282 54.89 -34.35 24.57
CA TRP A 282 56.17 -34.40 23.88
C TRP A 282 57.24 -35.01 24.80
N GLY A 283 57.75 -36.19 24.45
CA GLY A 283 58.80 -36.88 25.20
C GLY A 283 58.33 -37.86 26.28
N LYS A 284 57.02 -38.14 26.39
CA LYS A 284 56.49 -39.20 27.28
C LYS A 284 56.37 -40.54 26.53
N SER A 285 56.80 -41.66 27.14
CA SER A 285 56.63 -43.02 26.58
C SER A 285 55.22 -43.56 26.83
N GLU A 286 54.82 -44.62 26.10
CA GLU A 286 53.45 -45.19 26.03
C GLU A 286 52.84 -45.70 27.37
N GLY A 287 53.48 -45.48 28.52
CA GLY A 287 52.98 -45.88 29.86
C GLY A 287 52.64 -44.72 30.82
N ASP A 288 52.97 -43.47 30.50
CA ASP A 288 52.66 -42.32 31.35
C ASP A 288 51.26 -41.74 31.05
N SER A 289 50.61 -41.17 32.08
CA SER A 289 49.30 -40.54 31.93
C SER A 289 49.37 -39.37 30.94
N ARG A 290 48.69 -39.54 29.80
CA ARG A 290 48.55 -38.49 28.78
C ARG A 290 47.83 -37.30 29.41
N GLN A 291 48.45 -36.13 29.33
CA GLN A 291 47.82 -34.89 29.77
C GLN A 291 46.93 -34.39 28.64
N GLU A 292 45.67 -34.14 28.97
CA GLU A 292 44.71 -33.46 28.11
C GLU A 292 44.98 -31.95 28.12
N ALA A 293 44.56 -31.28 27.05
CA ALA A 293 44.67 -29.82 26.95
C ALA A 293 43.85 -29.15 28.07
N PRO A 294 44.40 -28.12 28.76
CA PRO A 294 43.66 -27.35 29.75
C PRO A 294 42.36 -26.77 29.18
N THR A 295 41.26 -26.86 29.93
CA THR A 295 39.96 -26.30 29.53
C THR A 295 40.00 -24.78 29.36
N SER A 296 40.86 -24.10 30.10
CA SER A 296 41.11 -22.66 29.98
C SER A 296 41.74 -22.28 28.65
N TYR A 297 42.60 -23.14 28.11
CA TYR A 297 43.18 -22.96 26.77
C TYR A 297 42.14 -23.21 25.68
N ALA A 298 41.36 -24.29 25.79
CA ALA A 298 40.29 -24.62 24.84
C ALA A 298 39.29 -23.46 24.69
N THR A 299 38.80 -22.93 25.82
CA THR A 299 37.86 -21.79 25.82
C THR A 299 38.47 -20.51 25.25
N ALA A 300 39.77 -20.24 25.48
CA ALA A 300 40.45 -19.08 24.89
C ALA A 300 40.58 -19.20 23.37
N VAL A 301 40.86 -20.40 22.86
CA VAL A 301 40.91 -20.69 21.41
C VAL A 301 39.52 -20.54 20.79
N GLU A 302 38.48 -21.10 21.40
CA GLU A 302 37.11 -20.98 20.91
C GLU A 302 36.65 -19.52 20.84
N GLN A 303 36.93 -18.73 21.88
CA GLN A 303 36.60 -17.29 21.89
C GLN A 303 37.35 -16.52 20.81
N LEU A 304 38.62 -16.85 20.56
CA LEU A 304 39.42 -16.21 19.53
C LEU A 304 38.81 -16.41 18.13
N PHE A 305 38.41 -17.64 17.80
CA PHE A 305 37.86 -17.96 16.48
C PHE A 305 36.39 -17.59 16.32
N ASN A 306 35.57 -17.67 17.38
CA ASN A 306 34.13 -17.39 17.31
C ASN A 306 33.79 -15.90 17.47
N ASP A 307 34.41 -15.22 18.44
CA ASP A 307 34.12 -13.80 18.74
C ASP A 307 35.03 -12.85 17.94
N GLY A 308 36.01 -13.39 17.22
CA GLY A 308 36.97 -12.66 16.40
C GLY A 308 38.25 -12.22 17.13
N GLU A 309 39.18 -11.69 16.34
CA GLU A 309 40.50 -11.25 16.78
C GLU A 309 40.46 -9.86 17.44
N ASN A 310 40.10 -9.83 18.72
CA ASN A 310 40.19 -8.62 19.55
C ASN A 310 41.48 -8.63 20.38
N GLU A 311 41.99 -7.45 20.74
CA GLU A 311 43.21 -7.33 21.58
C GLU A 311 43.08 -8.11 22.89
N TYR A 312 41.91 -8.06 23.53
CA TYR A 312 41.60 -8.83 24.73
C TYR A 312 41.68 -10.35 24.49
N ASN A 313 41.09 -10.84 23.40
CA ASN A 313 41.09 -12.27 23.05
C ASN A 313 42.51 -12.76 22.75
N LEU A 314 43.32 -11.96 22.05
CA LEU A 314 44.71 -12.24 21.75
C LEU A 314 45.59 -12.28 23.01
N GLN A 315 45.40 -11.31 23.92
CA GLN A 315 46.12 -11.30 25.21
C GLN A 315 45.77 -12.53 26.04
N LYS A 316 44.48 -12.88 26.15
CA LYS A 316 44.01 -14.06 26.88
C LYS A 316 44.56 -15.35 26.27
N TYR A 317 44.56 -15.47 24.95
CA TYR A 317 45.18 -16.60 24.25
C TYR A 317 46.69 -16.69 24.52
N LYS A 318 47.41 -15.55 24.50
CA LYS A 318 48.83 -15.47 24.84
C LYS A 318 49.11 -15.94 26.28
N GLU A 319 48.33 -15.49 27.25
CA GLU A 319 48.50 -15.90 28.65
C GLU A 319 48.30 -17.42 28.81
N GLN A 320 47.25 -17.96 28.20
CA GLN A 320 46.95 -19.39 28.27
C GLN A 320 47.99 -20.25 27.54
N THR A 321 48.53 -19.79 26.40
CA THR A 321 49.63 -20.49 25.70
C THR A 321 50.93 -20.48 26.51
N VAL A 322 51.28 -19.35 27.14
CA VAL A 322 52.47 -19.25 28.01
C VAL A 322 52.35 -20.17 29.22
N GLN A 323 51.15 -20.27 29.81
CA GLN A 323 50.86 -21.21 30.88
C GLN A 323 50.97 -22.66 30.42
N LEU A 324 50.41 -22.98 29.23
CA LEU A 324 50.46 -24.32 28.65
C LEU A 324 51.91 -24.78 28.39
N LEU A 325 52.78 -23.88 27.93
CA LEU A 325 54.19 -24.17 27.65
C LEU A 325 55.09 -24.14 28.90
N GLY A 326 54.56 -23.82 30.09
CA GLY A 326 55.34 -23.72 31.32
C GLY A 326 56.35 -22.57 31.33
N LEU A 327 56.12 -21.54 30.51
CA LEU A 327 56.98 -20.35 30.40
C LEU A 327 56.57 -19.22 31.35
N ALA A 328 55.54 -19.45 32.17
CA ALA A 328 55.10 -18.53 33.20
C ALA A 328 56.15 -18.48 34.32
N LYS A 329 56.92 -17.39 34.37
CA LYS A 329 57.77 -17.02 35.51
C LYS A 329 56.98 -16.23 36.53
#